data_AF-A0A368YPD1-F1
#
_entry.id   AF-A0A368YPD1-F1
#
_cell.length_a   1.000
_cell.length_b   1.000
_cell.length_c   1.000
_cell.angle_alpha   90.00
_cell.angle_beta   90.00
_cell.angle_gamma   90.00
#
_symmetry.space_group_name_H-M   'P 1'
#
loop_
_entity.id
_entity.type
_entity.pdbx_description
1 polymer ?
#
loop_
_entity_poly.entity_id
_entity_poly.type
_entity_poly.pdbx_seq_one_letter_code
_entity_poly.pdbx_strand_id
1 'polypeptide(L)'
;MSYNIHVGNGGYLGWKILERTSEAQKTAFSKSAELQRSRDYFVENISKVQSAEDLIGDYKLLSVALRAFGLDDDLNNKFFIRKVLEANPQDENSIVSRLPDKRYANLNAAFGLWHSSSDDTNTLDAEAITDMFTTRSFEKNIGAQHQEIELALNAKRELAELAGSNISNDTKWLRIIGSKPLRKVFEGAFGLGQNFAKLPIDRQLSEFKAKAERLTGSSDIGQFTDGEQVESLLKRYLLRTQIDSSTNTSKFSTALTLLSAGRSRSLLS
;
A
#
# COMPACT_ATOMS: atom_id res chain seq x y z
N MET A 1 -20.61 -4.31 15.68
CA MET A 1 -20.79 -4.68 14.27
C MET A 1 -19.67 -4.05 13.48
N SER A 2 -18.94 -4.82 12.67
CA SER A 2 -17.93 -4.29 11.75
C SER A 2 -18.64 -3.60 10.58
N TYR A 3 -18.25 -2.37 10.27
CA TYR A 3 -18.75 -1.68 9.07
C TYR A 3 -18.05 -2.27 7.84
N ASN A 4 -18.82 -2.71 6.85
CA ASN A 4 -18.30 -3.22 5.59
C ASN A 4 -18.46 -2.15 4.51
N ILE A 5 -17.38 -1.85 3.80
CA ILE A 5 -17.37 -0.87 2.72
C ILE A 5 -17.87 -1.57 1.44
N HIS A 6 -18.81 -0.93 0.76
CA HIS A 6 -19.46 -1.46 -0.43
C HIS A 6 -18.85 -0.85 -1.69
N VAL A 7 -18.34 -1.71 -2.57
CA VAL A 7 -17.76 -1.34 -3.87
C VAL A 7 -18.38 -2.12 -5.03
N GLY A 8 -19.59 -2.66 -4.83
CA GLY A 8 -20.26 -3.52 -5.81
C GLY A 8 -19.46 -4.79 -6.09
N ASN A 9 -19.24 -5.10 -7.37
CA ASN A 9 -18.50 -6.29 -7.80
C ASN A 9 -16.98 -6.05 -7.93
N GLY A 10 -16.46 -4.90 -7.48
CA GLY A 10 -15.04 -4.57 -7.58
C GLY A 10 -14.59 -4.05 -8.95
N GLY A 11 -13.27 -4.06 -9.16
CA GLY A 11 -12.61 -3.54 -10.37
C GLY A 11 -12.93 -2.08 -10.72
N TYR A 12 -12.86 -1.72 -12.00
CA TYR A 12 -12.97 -0.31 -12.41
C TYR A 12 -14.32 0.33 -12.08
N LEU A 13 -15.43 -0.36 -12.37
CA LEU A 13 -16.77 0.14 -12.07
C LEU A 13 -17.00 0.26 -10.56
N GLY A 14 -16.55 -0.73 -9.79
CA GLY A 14 -16.60 -0.68 -8.33
C GLY A 14 -15.81 0.49 -7.76
N TRP A 15 -14.62 0.75 -8.30
CA TRP A 15 -13.81 1.91 -7.96
C TRP A 15 -14.51 3.24 -8.29
N LYS A 16 -15.17 3.39 -9.45
CA LYS A 16 -15.96 4.61 -9.78
C LYS A 16 -17.17 4.81 -8.86
N ILE A 17 -17.82 3.72 -8.42
CA ILE A 17 -18.89 3.79 -7.42
C ILE A 17 -18.31 4.25 -6.07
N LEU A 18 -17.15 3.70 -5.70
CA LEU A 18 -16.46 4.08 -4.48
C LEU A 18 -16.06 5.55 -4.50
N GLU A 19 -15.49 6.08 -5.58
CA GLU A 19 -15.11 7.50 -5.68
C GLU A 19 -16.29 8.45 -5.37
N ARG A 20 -17.52 8.04 -5.70
CA ARG A 20 -18.73 8.84 -5.45
C ARG A 20 -19.28 8.69 -4.04
N THR A 21 -18.93 7.61 -3.35
CA THR A 21 -19.51 7.23 -2.04
C THR A 21 -18.48 7.21 -0.91
N SER A 22 -17.19 7.39 -1.23
CA SER A 22 -16.06 7.20 -0.32
C SER A 22 -16.17 8.06 0.92
N GLU A 23 -16.54 9.33 0.78
CA GLU A 23 -16.64 10.26 1.92
C GLU A 23 -17.70 9.81 2.94
N ALA A 24 -18.88 9.43 2.46
CA ALA A 24 -19.95 8.94 3.32
C ALA A 24 -19.57 7.61 4.00
N GLN A 25 -18.97 6.69 3.22
CA GLN A 25 -18.55 5.39 3.74
C GLN A 25 -17.38 5.52 4.72
N LYS A 26 -16.42 6.39 4.46
CA LYS A 26 -15.28 6.66 5.35
C LYS A 26 -15.74 7.30 6.66
N THR A 27 -16.71 8.22 6.60
CA THR A 27 -17.34 8.83 7.79
C THR A 27 -18.10 7.80 8.63
N ALA A 28 -18.81 6.87 8.00
CA ALA A 28 -19.49 5.80 8.74
C ALA A 28 -18.48 4.80 9.33
N PHE A 29 -17.45 4.43 8.55
CA PHE A 29 -16.38 3.53 8.97
C PHE A 29 -15.57 4.11 10.14
N SER A 30 -15.26 5.41 10.12
CA SER A 30 -14.49 6.06 11.18
C SER A 30 -15.20 6.03 12.54
N LYS A 31 -16.54 5.94 12.55
CA LYS A 31 -17.36 5.80 13.75
C LYS A 31 -17.49 4.36 14.27
N SER A 32 -16.88 3.39 13.60
CA SER A 32 -16.91 2.00 14.05
C SER A 32 -16.18 1.85 15.39
N ALA A 33 -16.78 1.08 16.31
CA ALA A 33 -16.27 0.91 17.67
C ALA A 33 -14.87 0.28 17.71
N GLU A 34 -14.52 -0.56 16.73
CA GLU A 34 -13.18 -1.15 16.63
C GLU A 34 -12.14 -0.09 16.29
N LEU A 35 -12.39 0.73 15.27
CA LEU A 35 -11.47 1.77 14.86
C LEU A 35 -11.28 2.82 15.95
N GLN A 36 -12.37 3.26 16.59
CA GLN A 36 -12.32 4.21 17.71
C GLN A 36 -11.45 3.67 18.85
N ARG A 37 -11.67 2.43 19.30
CA ARG A 37 -10.85 1.83 20.36
C ARG A 37 -9.37 1.76 20.01
N SER A 38 -9.01 1.47 18.76
CA SER A 38 -7.61 1.46 18.33
C SER A 38 -7.01 2.87 18.32
N ARG A 39 -7.77 3.88 17.87
CA ARG A 39 -7.34 5.29 17.89
C ARG A 39 -7.16 5.79 19.31
N ASP A 40 -8.17 5.60 20.16
CA ASP A 40 -8.18 6.04 21.55
C ASP A 40 -7.00 5.41 22.31
N TYR A 41 -6.82 4.08 22.16
CA TYR A 41 -5.71 3.38 22.78
C TYR A 41 -4.35 3.93 22.31
N PHE A 42 -4.21 4.27 21.03
CA PHE A 42 -2.98 4.86 20.51
C PHE A 42 -2.71 6.23 21.14
N VAL A 43 -3.68 7.15 21.08
CA VAL A 43 -3.55 8.51 21.62
C VAL A 43 -3.25 8.50 23.13
N GLU A 44 -3.91 7.63 23.89
CA GLU A 44 -3.74 7.54 25.35
C GLU A 44 -2.38 6.96 25.80
N ASN A 45 -1.73 6.16 24.95
CA ASN A 45 -0.56 5.37 25.37
C ASN A 45 0.72 5.69 24.61
N ILE A 46 0.65 6.32 23.43
CA ILE A 46 1.84 6.53 22.60
C ILE A 46 2.84 7.50 23.22
N SER A 47 2.39 8.46 24.04
CA SER A 47 3.26 9.37 24.79
C SER A 47 4.13 8.68 25.85
N LYS A 48 3.80 7.42 26.19
CA LYS A 48 4.56 6.60 27.15
C LYS A 48 5.70 5.82 26.49
N VAL A 49 5.72 5.75 25.15
CA VAL A 49 6.75 5.04 24.38
C VAL A 49 8.00 5.90 24.34
N GLN A 50 9.11 5.38 24.88
CA GLN A 50 10.41 6.08 24.93
C GLN A 50 11.48 5.39 24.07
N SER A 51 11.22 4.14 23.67
CA SER A 51 12.17 3.31 22.92
C SER A 51 11.47 2.49 21.83
N ALA A 52 12.27 1.98 20.89
CA ALA A 52 11.79 1.03 19.89
C ALA A 52 11.20 -0.23 20.54
N GLU A 53 11.79 -0.68 21.67
CA GLU A 53 11.33 -1.79 22.50
C GLU A 53 9.92 -1.58 23.04
N ASP A 54 9.62 -0.38 23.53
CA ASP A 54 8.29 -0.06 24.06
C ASP A 54 7.24 -0.16 22.95
N LEU A 55 7.52 0.40 21.77
CA LEU A 55 6.60 0.40 20.65
C LEU A 55 6.32 -1.02 20.12
N ILE A 56 7.37 -1.82 19.87
CA ILE A 56 7.18 -3.18 19.35
C ILE A 56 6.68 -4.17 20.43
N GLY A 57 6.86 -3.81 21.70
CA GLY A 57 6.35 -4.55 22.86
C GLY A 57 4.83 -4.47 22.96
N ASP A 58 4.24 -3.32 22.61
CA ASP A 58 2.80 -3.15 22.55
C ASP A 58 2.25 -3.44 21.15
N TYR A 59 1.61 -4.61 20.99
CA TYR A 59 1.02 -5.02 19.71
C TYR A 59 -0.02 -4.03 19.18
N LYS A 60 -0.82 -3.39 20.05
CA LYS A 60 -1.86 -2.45 19.60
C LYS A 60 -1.22 -1.18 19.06
N LEU A 61 -0.24 -0.62 19.76
CA LEU A 61 0.50 0.56 19.28
C LEU A 61 1.25 0.26 17.98
N LEU A 62 1.98 -0.86 17.94
CA LEU A 62 2.68 -1.31 16.75
C LEU A 62 1.73 -1.49 15.55
N SER A 63 0.56 -2.09 15.77
CA SER A 63 -0.42 -2.32 14.70
C SER A 63 -0.98 -1.02 14.11
N VAL A 64 -1.24 -0.02 14.95
CA VAL A 64 -1.70 1.31 14.51
C VAL A 64 -0.58 2.02 13.75
N ALA A 65 0.63 2.03 14.30
CA ALA A 65 1.80 2.62 13.69
C ALA A 65 2.06 2.02 12.30
N LEU A 66 2.27 0.70 12.21
CA LEU A 66 2.57 0.06 10.93
C LEU A 66 1.45 0.26 9.91
N ARG A 67 0.19 0.18 10.32
CA ARG A 67 -0.94 0.43 9.40
C ARG A 67 -0.98 1.85 8.89
N ALA A 68 -0.73 2.85 9.74
CA ALA A 68 -0.65 4.26 9.32
C ALA A 68 0.39 4.45 8.20
N PHE A 69 1.53 3.77 8.29
CA PHE A 69 2.59 3.82 7.27
C PHE A 69 2.46 2.76 6.17
N GLY A 70 1.39 1.94 6.16
CA GLY A 70 1.13 0.90 5.15
C GLY A 70 2.07 -0.30 5.21
N LEU A 71 2.62 -0.60 6.38
CA LEU A 71 3.60 -1.65 6.66
C LEU A 71 2.99 -2.86 7.39
N ASP A 72 1.69 -3.10 7.21
CA ASP A 72 0.95 -4.20 7.86
C ASP A 72 1.59 -5.58 7.66
N ASP A 73 2.18 -5.84 6.49
CA ASP A 73 2.82 -7.11 6.14
C ASP A 73 3.98 -7.46 7.10
N ASP A 74 4.57 -6.46 7.77
CA ASP A 74 5.74 -6.60 8.64
C ASP A 74 5.39 -6.57 10.13
N LEU A 75 4.10 -6.65 10.49
CA LEU A 75 3.64 -6.67 11.90
C LEU A 75 4.27 -7.80 12.72
N ASN A 76 4.53 -8.95 12.09
CA ASN A 76 5.18 -10.09 12.73
C ASN A 76 6.72 -10.01 12.68
N ASN A 77 7.29 -9.05 11.94
CA ASN A 77 8.73 -8.89 11.75
C ASN A 77 9.33 -7.91 12.77
N LYS A 78 9.03 -8.13 14.05
CA LYS A 78 9.37 -7.18 15.14
C LYS A 78 10.86 -6.84 15.21
N PHE A 79 11.73 -7.81 14.94
CA PHE A 79 13.19 -7.57 14.96
C PHE A 79 13.62 -6.57 13.88
N PHE A 80 13.11 -6.72 12.66
CA PHE A 80 13.41 -5.80 11.57
C PHE A 80 12.82 -4.41 11.84
N ILE A 81 11.56 -4.34 12.31
CA ILE A 81 10.94 -3.06 12.65
C ILE A 81 11.70 -2.35 13.77
N ARG A 82 12.16 -3.07 14.80
CA ARG A 82 13.07 -2.51 15.83
C ARG A 82 14.30 -1.91 15.18
N LYS A 83 14.99 -2.65 14.31
CA LYS A 83 16.20 -2.17 13.62
C LYS A 83 15.94 -0.94 12.75
N VAL A 84 14.76 -0.84 12.14
CA VAL A 84 14.33 0.35 11.40
C VAL A 84 14.14 1.54 12.34
N LEU A 85 13.46 1.36 13.47
CA LEU A 85 13.18 2.44 14.43
C LEU A 85 14.45 2.93 15.16
N GLU A 86 15.40 2.04 15.46
CA GLU A 86 16.68 2.37 16.10
C GLU A 86 17.70 3.02 15.14
N ALA A 87 17.51 2.90 13.83
CA ALA A 87 18.51 3.32 12.86
C ALA A 87 18.62 4.84 12.79
N ASN A 88 19.86 5.35 12.80
CA ASN A 88 20.13 6.77 12.64
C ASN A 88 19.88 7.20 11.18
N PRO A 89 18.88 8.07 10.90
CA PRO A 89 18.58 8.53 9.55
C PRO A 89 19.66 9.44 8.96
N GLN A 90 20.57 9.99 9.77
CA GLN A 90 21.69 10.82 9.33
C GLN A 90 22.89 9.99 8.84
N ASP A 91 22.92 8.69 9.14
CA ASP A 91 23.94 7.79 8.60
C ASP A 91 23.48 7.25 7.23
N GLU A 92 24.22 7.59 6.18
CA GLU A 92 23.99 7.12 4.81
C GLU A 92 24.08 5.58 4.70
N ASN A 93 24.82 4.95 5.61
CA ASN A 93 24.98 3.50 5.67
C ASN A 93 23.90 2.81 6.50
N SER A 94 23.02 3.57 7.16
CA SER A 94 21.94 3.03 7.96
C SER A 94 20.93 2.26 7.10
N ILE A 95 20.20 1.35 7.74
CA ILE A 95 19.19 0.54 7.06
C ILE A 95 18.08 1.43 6.47
N VAL A 96 17.66 2.49 7.16
CA VAL A 96 16.59 3.38 6.70
C VAL A 96 16.98 4.19 5.46
N SER A 97 18.25 4.58 5.34
CA SER A 97 18.79 5.25 4.15
C SER A 97 18.84 4.31 2.94
N ARG A 98 19.23 3.06 3.17
CA ARG A 98 19.45 2.05 2.12
C ARG A 98 18.19 1.31 1.67
N LEU A 99 17.13 1.30 2.47
CA LEU A 99 15.89 0.63 2.09
C LEU A 99 15.27 1.29 0.84
N PRO A 100 14.90 0.49 -0.18
CA PRO A 100 14.22 1.00 -1.37
C PRO A 100 12.83 1.57 -1.04
N ASP A 101 12.13 0.91 -0.11
CA ASP A 101 10.81 1.33 0.33
C ASP A 101 10.92 2.44 1.38
N LYS A 102 10.60 3.67 0.98
CA LYS A 102 10.76 4.85 1.84
C LYS A 102 9.73 4.95 2.96
N ARG A 103 8.72 4.08 3.00
CA ARG A 103 7.76 4.02 4.10
C ARG A 103 8.42 3.68 5.44
N TYR A 104 9.51 2.90 5.42
CA TYR A 104 10.31 2.63 6.62
C TYR A 104 11.07 3.84 7.13
N ALA A 105 11.61 4.67 6.22
CA ALA A 105 12.25 5.92 6.60
C ALA A 105 11.22 6.91 7.18
N ASN A 106 10.02 6.97 6.60
CA ASN A 106 8.92 7.78 7.13
C ASN A 106 8.47 7.31 8.52
N LEU A 107 8.39 5.99 8.74
CA LEU A 107 8.12 5.43 10.07
C LEU A 107 9.20 5.82 11.08
N ASN A 108 10.48 5.62 10.74
CA ASN A 108 11.60 6.00 11.59
C ASN A 108 11.58 7.50 11.92
N ALA A 109 11.37 8.36 10.92
CA ALA A 109 11.33 9.81 11.10
C ALA A 109 10.15 10.26 11.97
N ALA A 110 8.97 9.63 11.83
CA ALA A 110 7.80 9.98 12.62
C ALA A 110 7.96 9.67 14.11
N PHE A 111 8.60 8.54 14.43
CA PHE A 111 8.77 8.11 15.82
C PHE A 111 10.07 8.61 16.47
N GLY A 112 11.12 8.88 15.69
CA GLY A 112 12.37 9.47 16.19
C GLY A 112 13.12 8.64 17.23
N LEU A 113 12.88 7.32 17.32
CA LEU A 113 13.38 6.44 18.39
C LEU A 113 14.85 6.01 18.22
N TRP A 114 15.62 6.70 17.37
CA TRP A 114 17.03 6.39 17.09
C TRP A 114 18.00 7.03 18.11
N HIS A 115 17.51 7.94 18.95
CA HIS A 115 18.23 8.48 20.11
C HIS A 115 17.37 8.41 21.38
N SER A 116 18.00 8.30 22.55
CA SER A 116 17.29 8.35 23.84
C SER A 116 16.69 9.74 24.08
N SER A 117 15.48 9.79 24.62
CA SER A 117 14.55 10.94 24.64
C SER A 117 14.93 12.12 25.53
N SER A 118 16.21 12.36 25.84
CA SER A 118 16.59 13.42 26.77
C SER A 118 16.77 14.81 26.14
N ASP A 119 16.85 14.94 24.81
CA ASP A 119 17.34 16.19 24.21
C ASP A 119 16.64 16.68 22.92
N ASP A 120 15.52 16.09 22.47
CA ASP A 120 14.95 16.51 21.19
C ASP A 120 13.45 16.80 21.16
N THR A 121 13.15 17.88 20.44
CA THR A 121 11.87 18.59 20.30
C THR A 121 10.88 17.91 19.34
N ASN A 122 11.13 16.65 18.98
CA ASN A 122 10.30 15.92 18.02
C ASN A 122 9.00 15.46 18.70
N THR A 123 8.01 16.35 18.68
CA THR A 123 6.66 16.02 19.16
C THR A 123 6.01 15.09 18.16
N LEU A 124 5.84 13.83 18.55
CA LEU A 124 5.04 12.87 17.82
C LEU A 124 3.62 13.41 17.63
N ASP A 125 3.20 13.59 16.37
CA ASP A 125 1.82 13.98 16.06
C ASP A 125 0.93 12.73 16.05
N ALA A 126 0.42 12.39 17.24
CA ALA A 126 -0.44 11.24 17.42
C ALA A 126 -1.73 11.36 16.57
N GLU A 127 -2.29 12.56 16.43
CA GLU A 127 -3.53 12.76 15.68
C GLU A 127 -3.30 12.49 14.19
N ALA A 128 -2.23 13.05 13.60
CA ALA A 128 -1.86 12.77 12.22
C ALA A 128 -1.65 11.28 11.94
N ILE A 129 -0.99 10.55 12.86
CA ILE A 129 -0.83 9.09 12.75
C ILE A 129 -2.18 8.38 12.82
N THR A 130 -3.10 8.79 13.70
CA THR A 130 -4.44 8.17 13.76
C THR A 130 -5.29 8.47 12.53
N ASP A 131 -5.09 9.60 11.86
CA ASP A 131 -5.77 9.96 10.60
C ASP A 131 -5.24 9.13 9.43
N MET A 132 -3.92 8.94 9.37
CA MET A 132 -3.28 8.00 8.45
C MET A 132 -3.82 6.59 8.70
N PHE A 133 -3.82 6.14 9.96
CA PHE A 133 -4.37 4.84 10.36
C PHE A 133 -5.83 4.67 9.93
N THR A 134 -6.68 5.67 10.11
CA THR A 134 -8.09 5.64 9.72
C THR A 134 -8.24 5.46 8.21
N THR A 135 -7.49 6.25 7.44
CA THR A 135 -7.51 6.18 5.97
C THR A 135 -7.01 4.83 5.47
N ARG A 136 -5.93 4.31 6.06
CA ARG A 136 -5.32 3.02 5.70
C ARG A 136 -6.20 1.84 6.11
N SER A 137 -6.87 1.93 7.25
CA SER A 137 -7.84 0.92 7.69
C SER A 137 -9.06 0.86 6.79
N PHE A 138 -9.52 2.02 6.27
CA PHE A 138 -10.59 2.07 5.28
C PHE A 138 -10.18 1.36 3.97
N GLU A 139 -8.99 1.67 3.44
CA GLU A 139 -8.43 0.98 2.26
C GLU A 139 -8.29 -0.52 2.51
N LYS A 140 -7.80 -0.91 3.70
CA LYS A 140 -7.59 -2.31 4.07
C LYS A 140 -8.89 -3.09 4.18
N ASN A 141 -9.95 -2.47 4.70
CA ASN A 141 -11.27 -3.09 4.78
C ASN A 141 -11.83 -3.40 3.38
N ILE A 142 -11.62 -2.51 2.40
CA ILE A 142 -11.95 -2.79 0.99
C ILE A 142 -11.07 -3.93 0.45
N GLY A 143 -9.78 -3.87 0.73
CA GLY A 143 -8.77 -4.84 0.28
C GLY A 143 -9.01 -6.28 0.73
N ALA A 144 -9.78 -6.48 1.81
CA ALA A 144 -10.17 -7.80 2.28
C ALA A 144 -10.95 -8.60 1.23
N GLN A 145 -11.69 -7.92 0.35
CA GLN A 145 -12.44 -8.53 -0.76
C GLN A 145 -11.94 -8.06 -2.13
N HIS A 146 -11.45 -6.83 -2.22
CA HIS A 146 -11.08 -6.16 -3.46
C HIS A 146 -9.68 -5.56 -3.34
N GLN A 147 -8.67 -6.42 -3.30
CA GLN A 147 -7.25 -6.02 -3.17
C GLN A 147 -6.82 -5.06 -4.29
N GLU A 148 -7.37 -5.21 -5.49
CA GLU A 148 -7.09 -4.30 -6.60
C GLU A 148 -7.58 -2.87 -6.31
N ILE A 149 -8.69 -2.71 -5.59
CA ILE A 149 -9.18 -1.39 -5.21
C ILE A 149 -8.34 -0.81 -4.07
N GLU A 150 -7.93 -1.61 -3.08
CA GLU A 150 -6.97 -1.19 -2.04
C GLU A 150 -5.69 -0.61 -2.67
N LEU A 151 -5.10 -1.35 -3.63
CA LEU A 151 -3.90 -0.93 -4.33
C LEU A 151 -4.13 0.33 -5.19
N ALA A 152 -5.29 0.45 -5.84
CA ALA A 152 -5.62 1.63 -6.64
C ALA A 152 -5.78 2.90 -5.78
N LEU A 153 -6.46 2.80 -4.63
CA LEU A 153 -6.59 3.93 -3.68
C LEU A 153 -5.24 4.31 -3.08
N ASN A 154 -4.45 3.29 -2.74
CA ASN A 154 -3.10 3.49 -2.26
C ASN A 154 -2.25 4.28 -3.27
N ALA A 155 -2.26 3.83 -4.53
CA ALA A 155 -1.52 4.49 -5.60
C ALA A 155 -2.02 5.90 -5.88
N LYS A 156 -3.34 6.15 -5.88
CA LYS A 156 -3.90 7.50 -6.05
C LYS A 156 -3.31 8.48 -5.03
N ARG A 157 -3.28 8.10 -3.74
CA ARG A 157 -2.74 8.96 -2.68
C ARG A 157 -1.22 9.14 -2.78
N GLU A 158 -0.46 8.04 -2.89
CA GLU A 158 1.00 8.11 -2.90
C GLU A 158 1.53 8.80 -4.17
N LEU A 159 0.86 8.65 -5.31
CA LEU A 159 1.23 9.37 -6.52
C LEU A 159 0.97 10.86 -6.41
N ALA A 160 -0.14 11.29 -5.79
CA ALA A 160 -0.40 12.71 -5.57
C ALA A 160 0.69 13.37 -4.72
N GLU A 161 1.11 12.70 -3.64
CA GLU A 161 2.20 13.15 -2.77
C GLU A 161 3.54 13.21 -3.52
N LEU A 162 3.88 12.16 -4.27
CA LEU A 162 5.11 12.11 -5.06
C LEU A 162 5.11 13.16 -6.17
N ALA A 163 3.99 13.35 -6.85
CA ALA A 163 3.84 14.34 -7.91
C ALA A 163 4.13 15.75 -7.38
N GLY A 164 3.58 16.10 -6.20
CA GLY A 164 3.81 17.39 -5.53
C GLY A 164 5.19 17.56 -4.87
N SER A 165 5.96 16.49 -4.68
CA SER A 165 7.27 16.56 -4.02
C SER A 165 8.35 17.25 -4.88
N ASN A 166 9.23 18.04 -4.23
CA ASN A 166 10.33 18.77 -4.86
C ASN A 166 11.62 17.93 -4.95
N ILE A 167 11.53 16.77 -5.58
CA ILE A 167 12.66 15.87 -5.85
C ILE A 167 12.72 15.56 -7.35
N SER A 168 13.86 15.08 -7.84
CA SER A 168 14.01 14.75 -9.26
C SER A 168 13.00 13.67 -9.70
N ASN A 169 12.56 13.75 -10.96
CA ASN A 169 11.62 12.78 -11.53
C ASN A 169 12.15 11.33 -11.41
N ASP A 170 13.45 11.12 -11.60
CA ASP A 170 14.11 9.82 -11.44
C ASP A 170 13.99 9.30 -10.01
N THR A 171 14.14 10.16 -9.01
CA THR A 171 13.93 9.79 -7.61
C THR A 171 12.48 9.40 -7.35
N LYS A 172 11.50 10.10 -7.96
CA LYS A 172 10.07 9.74 -7.86
C LYS A 172 9.81 8.35 -8.44
N TRP A 173 10.38 8.05 -9.60
CA TRP A 173 10.29 6.70 -10.20
C TRP A 173 10.96 5.62 -9.35
N LEU A 174 12.13 5.88 -8.79
CA LEU A 174 12.82 4.93 -7.92
C LEU A 174 12.01 4.66 -6.65
N ARG A 175 11.30 5.66 -6.10
CA ARG A 175 10.36 5.47 -4.98
C ARG A 175 9.18 4.57 -5.38
N ILE A 176 8.61 4.77 -6.57
CA ILE A 176 7.55 3.90 -7.13
C ILE A 176 8.05 2.46 -7.27
N ILE A 177 9.25 2.27 -7.82
CA ILE A 177 9.85 0.94 -7.98
C ILE A 177 10.19 0.32 -6.63
N GLY A 178 10.61 1.10 -5.63
CA GLY A 178 10.93 0.63 -4.28
C GLY A 178 9.69 0.21 -3.48
N SER A 179 8.56 0.90 -3.65
CA SER A 179 7.30 0.62 -2.97
C SER A 179 6.59 -0.58 -3.59
N LYS A 180 6.43 -1.67 -2.82
CA LYS A 180 5.77 -2.90 -3.28
C LYS A 180 4.33 -2.64 -3.78
N PRO A 181 3.47 -1.88 -3.08
CA PRO A 181 2.14 -1.52 -3.59
C PRO A 181 2.15 -0.72 -4.89
N LEU A 182 2.95 0.34 -4.98
CA LEU A 182 3.04 1.18 -6.18
C LEU A 182 3.57 0.37 -7.36
N ARG A 183 4.66 -0.38 -7.16
CA ARG A 183 5.23 -1.25 -8.19
C ARG A 183 4.18 -2.22 -8.74
N LYS A 184 3.37 -2.87 -7.88
CA LYS A 184 2.28 -3.76 -8.34
C LYS A 184 1.26 -3.05 -9.22
N VAL A 185 0.89 -1.81 -8.92
CA VAL A 185 -0.07 -1.04 -9.73
C VAL A 185 0.51 -0.72 -11.09
N PHE A 186 1.75 -0.22 -11.16
CA PHE A 186 2.42 0.08 -12.41
C PHE A 186 2.68 -1.18 -13.24
N GLU A 187 3.23 -2.24 -12.65
CA GLU A 187 3.42 -3.52 -13.33
C GLU A 187 2.11 -4.06 -13.90
N GLY A 188 1.05 -4.03 -13.08
CA GLY A 188 -0.29 -4.41 -13.49
C GLY A 188 -0.80 -3.57 -14.65
N ALA A 189 -0.80 -2.23 -14.56
CA ALA A 189 -1.24 -1.35 -15.65
C ALA A 189 -0.45 -1.57 -16.96
N PHE A 190 0.84 -1.85 -16.82
CA PHE A 190 1.78 -2.01 -17.91
C PHE A 190 1.86 -3.41 -18.51
N GLY A 191 1.15 -4.37 -17.90
CA GLY A 191 1.18 -5.78 -18.31
C GLY A 191 2.57 -6.40 -18.14
N LEU A 192 3.32 -5.97 -17.12
CA LEU A 192 4.62 -6.50 -16.79
C LEU A 192 4.46 -7.71 -15.86
N GLY A 193 5.11 -8.81 -16.20
CA GLY A 193 5.07 -10.04 -15.41
C GLY A 193 6.14 -10.08 -14.31
N GLN A 194 6.10 -11.14 -13.49
CA GLN A 194 6.98 -11.33 -12.33
C GLN A 194 8.49 -11.33 -12.63
N ASN A 195 8.90 -11.62 -13.87
CA ASN A 195 10.31 -11.57 -14.26
C ASN A 195 10.83 -10.14 -14.44
N PHE A 196 9.94 -9.16 -14.56
CA PHE A 196 10.32 -7.75 -14.68
C PHE A 196 11.08 -7.26 -13.45
N ALA A 197 10.62 -7.64 -12.25
CA ALA A 197 11.25 -7.28 -10.98
C ALA A 197 12.68 -7.82 -10.82
N LYS A 198 13.12 -8.78 -11.66
CA LYS A 198 14.48 -9.33 -11.67
C LYS A 198 15.46 -8.54 -12.54
N LEU A 199 14.97 -7.62 -13.36
CA LEU A 199 15.82 -6.81 -14.23
C LEU A 199 16.68 -5.84 -13.41
N PRO A 200 17.84 -5.39 -13.93
CA PRO A 200 18.59 -4.30 -13.31
C PRO A 200 17.72 -3.06 -13.11
N ILE A 201 17.96 -2.31 -12.03
CA ILE A 201 17.11 -1.17 -11.64
C ILE A 201 17.01 -0.11 -12.74
N ASP A 202 18.11 0.16 -13.46
CA ASP A 202 18.13 1.13 -14.57
C ASP A 202 17.24 0.68 -15.74
N ARG A 203 17.20 -0.63 -15.99
CA ARG A 203 16.30 -1.21 -17.00
C ARG A 203 14.86 -1.11 -16.53
N GLN A 204 14.57 -1.39 -15.26
CA GLN A 204 13.22 -1.24 -14.72
C GLN A 204 12.73 0.21 -14.85
N LEU A 205 13.58 1.17 -14.48
CA LEU A 205 13.33 2.61 -14.57
C LEU A 205 13.03 3.04 -16.00
N SER A 206 13.88 2.65 -16.96
CA SER A 206 13.69 2.98 -18.38
C SER A 206 12.38 2.43 -18.95
N GLU A 207 12.05 1.17 -18.64
CA GLU A 207 10.82 0.54 -19.12
C GLU A 207 9.57 1.16 -18.49
N PHE A 208 9.61 1.50 -17.20
CA PHE A 208 8.50 2.19 -16.53
C PHE A 208 8.24 3.56 -17.16
N LYS A 209 9.28 4.38 -17.36
CA LYS A 209 9.18 5.68 -18.04
C LYS A 209 8.61 5.54 -19.45
N ALA A 210 9.15 4.62 -20.25
CA ALA A 210 8.70 4.42 -21.63
C ALA A 210 7.27 3.90 -21.73
N LYS A 211 6.75 3.18 -20.73
CA LYS A 211 5.37 2.72 -20.70
C LYS A 211 4.40 3.77 -20.18
N ALA A 212 4.82 4.59 -19.22
CA ALA A 212 4.08 5.76 -18.79
C ALA A 212 3.88 6.72 -19.96
N GLU A 213 4.96 7.03 -20.68
CA GLU A 213 4.90 7.93 -21.83
C GLU A 213 3.96 7.42 -22.94
N ARG A 214 3.94 6.11 -23.19
CA ARG A 214 2.97 5.51 -24.12
C ARG A 214 1.53 5.51 -23.60
N LEU A 215 1.32 5.50 -22.29
CA LEU A 215 -0.01 5.45 -21.67
C LEU A 215 -0.64 6.84 -21.59
N THR A 216 0.13 7.83 -21.17
CA THR A 216 -0.36 9.15 -20.78
C THR A 216 0.27 10.30 -21.57
N GLY A 217 1.28 10.02 -22.40
CA GLY A 217 2.01 11.02 -23.18
C GLY A 217 3.19 11.68 -22.44
N SER A 218 3.46 11.29 -21.19
CA SER A 218 4.58 11.82 -20.42
C SER A 218 5.19 10.75 -19.51
N SER A 219 6.50 10.83 -19.27
CA SER A 219 7.20 10.04 -18.26
C SER A 219 7.45 10.81 -16.96
N ASP A 220 6.91 12.03 -16.82
CA ASP A 220 7.04 12.84 -15.60
C ASP A 220 6.00 12.44 -14.56
N ILE A 221 6.41 12.11 -13.33
CA ILE A 221 5.50 11.71 -12.25
C ILE A 221 4.60 12.87 -11.78
N GLY A 222 5.01 14.12 -12.02
CA GLY A 222 4.21 15.32 -11.76
C GLY A 222 2.86 15.33 -12.47
N GLN A 223 2.67 14.52 -13.52
CA GLN A 223 1.36 14.36 -14.18
C GLN A 223 0.31 13.64 -13.31
N PHE A 224 0.73 12.98 -12.22
CA PHE A 224 -0.13 12.14 -11.38
C PHE A 224 -0.60 12.83 -10.09
N THR A 225 -0.82 14.16 -10.12
CA THR A 225 -1.36 14.92 -8.97
C THR A 225 -2.82 14.56 -8.69
N ASP A 226 -3.69 14.83 -9.65
CA ASP A 226 -5.09 14.40 -9.69
C ASP A 226 -5.63 14.57 -11.12
N GLY A 227 -6.65 13.82 -11.50
CA GLY A 227 -7.31 13.94 -12.80
C GLY A 227 -7.02 12.81 -13.79
N GLU A 228 -7.07 13.13 -15.09
CA GLU A 228 -7.23 12.15 -16.17
C GLU A 228 -6.07 11.14 -16.27
N GLN A 229 -4.83 11.55 -15.97
CA GLN A 229 -3.67 10.67 -16.11
C GLN A 229 -3.62 9.62 -14.99
N VAL A 230 -3.94 10.01 -13.75
CA VAL A 230 -4.10 9.06 -12.64
C VAL A 230 -5.24 8.11 -12.94
N GLU A 231 -6.39 8.62 -13.40
CA GLU A 231 -7.54 7.79 -13.77
C GLU A 231 -7.19 6.82 -14.90
N SER A 232 -6.44 7.24 -15.91
CA SER A 232 -6.00 6.39 -17.02
C SER A 232 -5.10 5.24 -16.55
N LEU A 233 -4.15 5.53 -15.64
CA LEU A 233 -3.31 4.50 -15.01
C LEU A 233 -4.14 3.50 -14.21
N LEU A 234 -4.99 3.99 -13.31
CA LEU A 234 -5.80 3.15 -12.41
C LEU A 234 -6.85 2.34 -13.19
N LYS A 235 -7.50 2.94 -14.18
CA LYS A 235 -8.41 2.25 -15.09
C LYS A 235 -7.72 1.10 -15.80
N ARG A 236 -6.54 1.34 -16.36
CA ARG A 236 -5.79 0.30 -17.07
C ARG A 236 -5.34 -0.83 -16.13
N TYR A 237 -4.90 -0.48 -14.92
CA TYR A 237 -4.60 -1.44 -13.87
C TYR A 237 -5.82 -2.31 -13.52
N LEU A 238 -6.94 -1.69 -13.13
CA LEU A 238 -8.15 -2.37 -12.68
C LEU A 238 -8.79 -3.23 -13.78
N LEU A 239 -8.81 -2.77 -15.03
CA LEU A 239 -9.34 -3.57 -16.14
C LEU A 239 -8.46 -4.80 -16.41
N ARG A 240 -7.13 -4.67 -16.31
CA ARG A 240 -6.22 -5.78 -16.57
C ARG A 240 -6.26 -6.82 -15.44
N THR A 241 -6.34 -6.39 -14.18
CA THR A 241 -6.48 -7.32 -13.04
C THR A 241 -7.81 -8.09 -13.10
N GLN A 242 -8.89 -7.48 -13.58
CA GLN A 242 -10.16 -8.18 -13.83
C GLN A 242 -10.04 -9.27 -14.92
N ILE A 243 -9.29 -9.00 -16.00
CA ILE A 243 -9.03 -9.99 -17.06
C ILE A 243 -8.19 -11.15 -16.52
N ASP A 244 -7.14 -10.87 -15.77
CA ASP A 244 -6.27 -11.91 -15.21
C ASP A 244 -7.02 -12.79 -14.18
N SER A 245 -7.93 -12.19 -13.41
CA SER A 245 -8.75 -12.93 -12.42
C SER A 245 -9.82 -13.82 -13.08
N SER A 246 -10.46 -13.33 -14.15
CA SER A 246 -11.46 -14.11 -14.90
C SER A 246 -10.85 -15.26 -15.71
N THR A 247 -9.68 -15.06 -16.32
CA THR A 247 -8.97 -16.12 -17.05
C THR A 247 -8.43 -17.22 -16.14
N ASN A 248 -8.09 -16.92 -14.89
CA ASN A 248 -7.73 -17.96 -13.92
C ASN A 248 -8.95 -18.78 -13.50
N THR A 249 -10.08 -18.12 -13.23
CA THR A 249 -11.35 -18.80 -12.87
C THR A 249 -11.80 -19.77 -13.98
N SER A 250 -11.69 -19.39 -15.25
CA SER A 250 -12.06 -20.25 -16.38
C SER A 250 -11.11 -21.45 -16.57
N LYS A 251 -9.82 -21.32 -16.24
CA LYS A 251 -8.88 -22.45 -16.25
C LYS A 251 -9.23 -23.48 -15.19
N PHE A 252 -9.63 -23.04 -13.99
CA PHE A 252 -10.07 -23.95 -12.92
C PHE A 252 -11.37 -24.67 -13.25
N SER A 253 -12.35 -23.99 -13.88
CA SER A 253 -13.59 -24.64 -14.33
C SER A 253 -13.34 -25.63 -15.48
N THR A 254 -12.43 -25.32 -16.40
CA THR A 254 -12.00 -26.23 -17.46
C THR A 254 -11.30 -27.47 -16.89
N ALA A 255 -10.37 -27.28 -15.94
CA ALA A 255 -9.69 -28.39 -15.26
C ALA A 255 -10.68 -29.25 -14.45
N LEU A 256 -11.65 -28.64 -13.77
CA LEU A 256 -12.70 -29.36 -13.04
C LEU A 256 -13.62 -30.16 -13.98
N THR A 257 -13.93 -29.61 -15.15
CA THR A 257 -14.72 -30.30 -16.19
C THR A 257 -13.95 -31.49 -16.77
N LEU A 258 -12.64 -31.34 -16.99
CA LEU A 258 -11.79 -32.44 -17.45
C LEU A 258 -11.59 -33.52 -16.37
N LEU A 259 -11.46 -33.13 -15.10
CA LEU A 259 -11.31 -34.05 -13.98
C LEU A 259 -12.62 -34.83 -13.71
N SER A 260 -13.78 -34.17 -13.80
CA SER A 260 -15.08 -34.82 -13.64
C SER A 260 -15.41 -35.74 -14.83
N ALA A 261 -15.03 -35.35 -16.05
CA ALA A 261 -15.15 -36.19 -17.25
C ALA A 261 -14.17 -37.38 -17.26
N GLY A 262 -13.02 -37.28 -16.59
CA GLY A 262 -12.08 -38.39 -16.39
C GLY A 262 -12.56 -39.42 -15.36
N ARG A 263 -13.28 -38.97 -14.32
CA ARG A 263 -13.76 -39.84 -13.23
C ARG A 263 -14.95 -40.71 -13.63
N SER A 264 -15.73 -40.30 -14.64
CA SER A 264 -16.83 -41.11 -15.19
C SER A 264 -16.37 -42.26 -16.11
N ARG A 265 -15.11 -42.27 -16.55
CA ARG A 265 -14.55 -43.37 -17.38
C ARG A 265 -13.93 -44.53 -16.60
N SER A 266 -13.75 -44.44 -15.28
CA SER A 266 -13.10 -45.49 -14.48
C SER A 266 -14.06 -46.46 -13.76
N LEU A 267 -15.37 -46.38 -14.02
CA LEU A 267 -16.39 -47.25 -13.42
C LEU A 267 -16.98 -48.28 -14.42
N LEU A 268 -16.32 -48.49 -15.57
CA LEU A 268 -16.76 -49.41 -16.62
C LEU A 268 -15.65 -50.39 -17.09
N SER A 269 -14.70 -50.74 -16.22
CA SER A 269 -13.73 -51.82 -16.44
C SER A 269 -13.75 -52.82 -15.30
#